data_AF-Q4DNX2-F1
#
_entry.id   AF-Q4DNX2-F1
#
_cell.length_a   1.000
_cell.length_b   1.000
_cell.length_c   1.000
_cell.angle_alpha   90.00
_cell.angle_beta   90.00
_cell.angle_gamma   90.00
#
_symmetry.space_group_name_H-M   'P 1'
#
loop_
_entity.id
_entity.type
_entity.pdbx_description
1 polymer ?
#
loop_
_entity_poly.entity_id
_entity_poly.type
_entity_poly.pdbx_seq_one_letter_code
_entity_poly.pdbx_strand_id
1 'polypeptide(L)'
;MIFGSEPPLYLKPVGRRGLRRHEADVLQHYPGYSHPVVQLRGSEGYIGDSHRLHPRLTAAEELRHERELGAERRQRVVEVRRRRHCEREANLAQRREDEFQREQRHKAQLAGLCIRNEPGDGRDTITQQYRTEDARRHYEYKHELEKHRYFARQQRLREKTHPHGYNILTGEALPSTVVPPKPSIPSDTQLFAVQNGD
;
A
#
# COMPACT_ATOMS: atom_id res chain seq x y z
N MET A 1 -3.87 -55.14 63.58
CA MET A 1 -3.44 -54.49 62.33
C MET A 1 -2.77 -53.17 62.68
N ILE A 2 -1.43 -53.12 62.72
CA ILE A 2 -0.68 -51.86 62.59
C ILE A 2 0.50 -52.21 61.68
N PHE A 3 0.19 -52.36 60.40
CA PHE A 3 1.19 -52.44 59.34
C PHE A 3 1.66 -51.01 59.05
N GLY A 4 2.98 -50.76 59.13
CA GLY A 4 3.59 -49.53 58.59
C GLY A 4 4.41 -48.64 59.53
N SER A 5 4.81 -49.10 60.73
CA SER A 5 5.53 -48.27 61.71
C SER A 5 7.04 -48.11 61.44
N GLU A 6 7.45 -47.93 60.19
CA GLU A 6 8.83 -47.47 59.95
C GLU A 6 8.91 -45.98 60.24
N PRO A 7 9.68 -45.54 61.26
CA PRO A 7 9.87 -44.13 61.49
C PRO A 7 10.56 -43.52 60.27
N PRO A 8 10.13 -42.34 59.81
CA PRO A 8 10.69 -41.69 58.63
C PRO A 8 12.20 -41.53 58.75
N LEU A 9 12.91 -41.61 57.61
CA LEU A 9 14.37 -41.75 57.53
C LEU A 9 15.16 -40.70 58.32
N TYR A 10 14.60 -39.50 58.52
CA TYR A 10 15.19 -38.45 59.35
C TYR A 10 15.28 -38.78 60.86
N LEU A 11 14.59 -39.83 61.32
CA LEU A 11 14.66 -40.34 62.70
C LEU A 11 15.60 -41.54 62.86
N LYS A 12 16.13 -42.08 61.76
CA LYS A 12 17.06 -43.23 61.78
C LYS A 12 18.47 -42.75 61.41
N PRO A 13 19.54 -43.21 62.10
CA PRO A 13 20.90 -42.94 61.68
C PRO A 13 21.18 -43.63 60.33
N VAL A 14 21.27 -42.85 59.26
CA VAL A 14 21.61 -43.35 57.92
C VAL A 14 23.11 -43.66 57.89
N GLY A 15 23.46 -44.93 57.64
CA GLY A 15 24.85 -45.34 57.44
C GLY A 15 25.45 -44.69 56.19
N ARG A 16 26.68 -44.16 56.29
CA ARG A 16 27.39 -43.44 55.22
C ARG A 16 27.92 -44.35 54.09
N ARG A 17 27.17 -45.36 53.66
CA ARG A 17 27.61 -46.26 52.58
C ARG A 17 27.19 -45.69 51.22
N GLY A 18 28.13 -45.04 50.55
CA GLY A 18 27.99 -44.57 49.16
C GLY A 18 27.45 -43.15 48.96
N LEU A 19 26.92 -42.50 50.00
CA LEU A 19 26.40 -41.13 49.93
C LEU A 19 27.47 -40.11 50.33
N ARG A 20 27.49 -38.96 49.64
CA ARG A 20 28.28 -37.80 50.07
C ARG A 20 27.70 -37.24 51.36
N ARG A 21 28.53 -36.57 52.19
CA ARG A 21 28.09 -36.05 53.51
C ARG A 21 26.82 -35.21 53.43
N HIS A 22 26.76 -34.28 52.46
CA HIS A 22 25.59 -33.42 52.28
C HIS A 22 24.33 -34.17 51.81
N GLU A 23 24.48 -35.24 51.01
CA GLU A 23 23.36 -36.08 50.56
C GLU A 23 22.79 -36.87 51.75
N ALA A 24 23.67 -37.42 52.59
CA ALA A 24 23.27 -38.09 53.82
C ALA A 24 22.58 -37.12 54.79
N ASP A 25 23.09 -35.89 54.92
CA ASP A 25 22.48 -34.86 55.76
C ASP A 25 21.08 -34.49 55.26
N VAL A 26 20.87 -34.36 53.94
CA VAL A 26 19.52 -34.09 53.37
C VAL A 26 18.51 -35.17 53.76
N LEU A 27 18.91 -36.44 53.74
CA LEU A 27 18.04 -37.56 54.12
C LEU A 27 17.73 -37.61 55.63
N GLN A 28 18.62 -37.04 56.45
CA GLN A 28 18.45 -36.98 57.90
C GLN A 28 17.61 -35.80 58.38
N HIS A 29 17.25 -34.89 57.49
CA HIS A 29 16.44 -33.71 57.82
C HIS A 29 15.01 -33.84 57.26
N TYR A 30 14.14 -32.96 57.72
CA TYR A 30 12.74 -32.88 57.28
C TYR A 30 12.63 -32.68 55.76
N PRO A 31 11.53 -33.14 55.12
CA PRO A 31 11.29 -32.92 53.70
C PRO A 31 11.28 -31.41 53.39
N GLY A 32 12.12 -30.98 52.44
CA GLY A 32 12.32 -29.56 52.10
C GLY A 32 13.60 -28.94 52.67
N TYR A 33 14.36 -29.66 53.49
CA TYR A 33 15.70 -29.22 53.89
C TYR A 33 16.65 -29.17 52.67
N SER A 34 17.21 -27.99 52.42
CA SER A 34 18.28 -27.77 51.44
C SER A 34 19.61 -27.60 52.15
N HIS A 35 20.53 -28.54 51.97
CA HIS A 35 21.87 -28.43 52.56
C HIS A 35 22.61 -27.21 51.97
N PRO A 36 23.31 -26.40 52.78
CA PRO A 36 23.93 -25.14 52.33
C PRO A 36 25.00 -25.30 51.24
N VAL A 37 25.61 -26.48 51.13
CA VAL A 37 26.56 -26.82 50.04
C VAL A 37 25.86 -27.02 48.69
N VAL A 38 24.56 -27.36 48.69
CA VAL A 38 23.79 -27.53 47.46
C VAL A 38 23.38 -26.15 46.95
N GLN A 39 24.01 -25.72 45.86
CA GLN A 39 23.66 -24.47 45.21
C GLN A 39 22.32 -24.62 44.48
N LEU A 40 21.31 -23.87 44.93
CA LEU A 40 19.99 -23.79 44.28
C LEU A 40 20.07 -22.91 43.02
N ARG A 41 19.43 -23.34 41.92
CA ARG A 41 19.47 -22.70 40.59
C ARG A 41 18.68 -21.37 40.50
N GLY A 42 18.89 -20.49 41.47
CA GLY A 42 18.23 -19.20 41.63
C GLY A 42 18.70 -18.43 42.87
N SER A 43 19.65 -18.97 43.65
CA SER A 43 20.30 -18.21 44.72
C SER A 43 21.29 -17.20 44.14
N GLU A 44 21.51 -16.09 44.84
CA GLU A 44 22.43 -15.02 44.40
C GLU A 44 23.89 -15.50 44.22
N GLY A 45 24.25 -16.60 44.88
CA GLY A 45 25.56 -17.25 44.78
C GLY A 45 25.61 -18.48 43.88
N TYR A 46 24.57 -18.76 43.09
CA TYR A 46 24.57 -19.88 42.16
C TYR A 46 25.60 -19.66 41.05
N ILE A 47 26.48 -20.65 40.87
CA ILE A 47 27.45 -20.71 39.77
C ILE A 47 27.12 -21.95 38.92
N GLY A 48 27.15 -21.79 37.61
CA GLY A 48 26.94 -22.89 36.67
C GLY A 48 28.01 -23.96 36.80
N ASP A 49 27.66 -25.23 36.56
CA ASP A 49 28.61 -26.36 36.69
C ASP A 49 29.88 -26.18 35.84
N SER A 50 29.75 -25.52 34.68
CA SER A 50 30.88 -25.16 33.80
C SER A 50 31.88 -24.20 34.45
N HIS A 51 31.45 -23.43 35.44
CA HIS A 51 32.23 -22.37 36.05
C HIS A 51 32.57 -22.61 37.52
N ARG A 52 31.99 -23.64 38.15
CA ARG A 52 32.23 -24.01 39.56
C ARG A 52 33.70 -24.20 39.93
N LEU A 53 34.52 -24.66 38.98
CA LEU A 53 35.94 -24.93 39.21
C LEU A 53 36.86 -23.77 38.79
N HIS A 54 36.31 -22.66 38.29
CA HIS A 54 37.14 -21.53 37.93
C HIS A 54 37.59 -20.78 39.19
N PRO A 55 38.91 -20.67 39.44
CA PRO A 55 39.45 -20.23 40.73
C PRO A 55 39.20 -18.74 41.03
N ARG A 56 38.72 -17.98 40.05
CA ARG A 56 38.50 -16.53 40.17
C ARG A 56 37.10 -16.09 39.78
N LEU A 57 36.29 -16.97 39.17
CA LEU A 57 34.95 -16.59 38.74
C LEU A 57 34.00 -16.60 39.93
N THR A 58 33.39 -15.44 40.18
CA THR A 58 32.31 -15.29 41.14
C THR A 58 30.95 -15.39 40.44
N ALA A 59 29.88 -15.75 41.16
CA ALA A 59 28.51 -15.79 40.61
C ALA A 59 28.11 -14.44 39.98
N ALA A 60 28.57 -13.35 40.60
CA ALA A 60 28.37 -12.00 40.08
C ALA A 60 29.08 -11.77 38.74
N GLU A 61 30.27 -12.34 38.53
CA GLU A 61 31.01 -12.25 37.27
C GLU A 61 30.34 -13.07 36.16
N GLU A 62 29.84 -14.26 36.45
CA GLU A 62 29.03 -15.04 35.50
C GLU A 62 27.80 -14.27 35.03
N LEU A 63 27.05 -13.70 35.97
CA LEU A 63 25.87 -12.89 35.63
C LEU A 63 26.23 -11.64 34.81
N ARG A 64 27.38 -11.00 35.09
CA ARG A 64 27.88 -9.87 34.29
C ARG A 64 28.23 -10.32 32.87
N HIS A 65 28.98 -11.41 32.75
CA HIS A 65 29.38 -11.97 31.46
C HIS A 65 28.16 -12.40 30.62
N GLU A 66 27.16 -13.04 31.21
CA GLU A 66 25.90 -13.37 30.52
C GLU A 66 25.16 -12.12 30.02
N ARG A 67 25.13 -11.05 30.83
CA ARG A 67 24.52 -9.76 30.45
C ARG A 67 25.28 -9.11 29.31
N GLU A 68 26.61 -9.12 29.35
CA GLU A 68 27.50 -8.60 28.30
C GLU A 68 27.32 -9.37 27.00
N LEU A 69 27.40 -10.70 27.03
CA LEU A 69 27.12 -11.55 25.87
C LEU A 69 25.70 -11.31 25.31
N GLY A 70 24.72 -11.15 26.18
CA GLY A 70 23.36 -10.79 25.79
C GLY A 70 23.28 -9.40 25.13
N ALA A 71 24.01 -8.43 25.65
CA ALA A 71 24.09 -7.08 25.08
C ALA A 71 24.80 -7.07 23.71
N GLU A 72 25.92 -7.77 23.58
CA GLU A 72 26.65 -7.92 22.32
C GLU A 72 25.79 -8.58 21.25
N ARG A 73 25.08 -9.68 21.59
CA ARG A 73 24.17 -10.34 20.66
C ARG A 73 23.07 -9.38 20.17
N ARG A 74 22.49 -8.60 21.08
CA ARG A 74 21.48 -7.59 20.73
C ARG A 74 22.07 -6.49 19.83
N GLN A 75 23.27 -6.00 20.15
CA GLN A 75 23.97 -4.99 19.34
C GLN A 75 24.22 -5.49 17.93
N ARG A 76 24.76 -6.71 17.75
CA ARG A 76 24.99 -7.31 16.43
C ARG A 76 23.71 -7.40 15.60
N VAL A 77 22.59 -7.83 16.21
CA VAL A 77 21.30 -7.89 15.53
C VAL A 77 20.82 -6.50 15.10
N VAL A 78 20.95 -5.50 15.97
CA VAL A 78 20.57 -4.11 15.67
C VAL A 78 21.44 -3.53 14.55
N GLU A 79 22.75 -3.77 14.58
CA GLU A 79 23.68 -3.32 13.54
C GLU A 79 23.35 -3.93 12.17
N VAL A 80 23.10 -5.24 12.12
CA VAL A 80 22.70 -5.92 10.87
C VAL A 80 21.38 -5.34 10.35
N ARG A 81 20.40 -5.08 11.22
CA ARG A 81 19.14 -4.44 10.82
C ARG A 81 19.35 -3.02 10.31
N ARG A 82 20.21 -2.22 10.95
CA ARG A 82 20.56 -0.87 10.51
C ARG A 82 21.23 -0.90 9.13
N ARG A 83 22.22 -1.77 8.90
CA ARG A 83 22.88 -1.92 7.59
C ARG A 83 21.89 -2.25 6.49
N ARG A 84 21.04 -3.26 6.71
CA ARG A 84 19.98 -3.65 5.75
C ARG A 84 18.98 -2.52 5.49
N HIS A 85 18.68 -1.70 6.49
CA HIS A 85 17.83 -0.53 6.31
C HIS A 85 18.50 0.51 5.41
N CYS A 86 19.75 0.87 5.70
CA CYS A 86 20.53 1.80 4.89
C CYS A 86 20.69 1.33 3.44
N GLU A 87 20.99 0.05 3.22
CA GLU A 87 21.09 -0.54 1.88
C GLU A 87 19.78 -0.45 1.10
N ARG A 88 18.64 -0.72 1.74
CA ARG A 88 17.32 -0.60 1.10
C ARG A 88 16.99 0.84 0.73
N GLU A 89 17.25 1.79 1.62
CA GLU A 89 17.03 3.22 1.35
C GLU A 89 17.93 3.71 0.21
N ALA A 90 19.21 3.29 0.18
CA ALA A 90 20.12 3.63 -0.92
C ALA A 90 19.63 3.08 -2.26
N ASN A 91 19.18 1.82 -2.31
CA ASN A 91 18.61 1.21 -3.52
C ASN A 91 17.31 1.91 -3.96
N LEU A 92 16.47 2.33 -3.02
CA LEU A 92 15.24 3.06 -3.32
C LEU A 92 15.53 4.45 -3.90
N ALA A 93 16.52 5.16 -3.33
CA ALA A 93 16.97 6.45 -3.83
C ALA A 93 17.53 6.34 -5.26
N GLN A 94 18.36 5.32 -5.54
CA GLN A 94 18.88 5.06 -6.88
C GLN A 94 17.76 4.79 -7.89
N ARG A 95 16.77 3.96 -7.55
CA ARG A 95 15.62 3.69 -8.44
C ARG A 95 14.83 4.95 -8.77
N ARG A 96 14.58 5.81 -7.78
CA ARG A 96 13.87 7.09 -7.98
C ARG A 96 14.66 8.03 -8.88
N GLU A 97 15.97 8.09 -8.73
CA GLU A 97 16.85 8.89 -9.60
C GLU A 97 16.82 8.36 -11.04
N ASP A 98 16.91 7.04 -11.22
CA ASP A 98 16.82 6.41 -12.55
C ASP A 98 15.46 6.67 -13.22
N GLU A 99 14.36 6.55 -12.48
CA GLU A 99 13.00 6.86 -12.95
C GLU A 99 12.87 8.32 -13.35
N PHE A 100 13.38 9.24 -12.51
CA PHE A 100 13.38 10.66 -12.79
C PHE A 100 14.17 10.97 -14.07
N GLN A 101 15.35 10.39 -14.25
CA GLN A 101 16.14 10.57 -15.47
C GLN A 101 15.44 10.00 -16.72
N ARG A 102 14.74 8.87 -16.60
CA ARG A 102 13.93 8.31 -17.70
C ARG A 102 12.78 9.24 -18.07
N GLU A 103 12.06 9.77 -17.08
CA GLU A 103 11.00 10.74 -17.33
C GLU A 103 11.52 12.01 -17.99
N GLN A 104 12.68 12.53 -17.55
CA GLN A 104 13.28 13.72 -18.17
C GLN A 104 13.67 13.44 -19.62
N ARG A 105 14.25 12.28 -19.92
CA ARG A 105 14.56 11.88 -21.31
C ARG A 105 13.29 11.74 -22.15
N HIS A 106 12.24 11.12 -21.60
CA HIS A 106 10.95 10.98 -22.27
C HIS A 106 10.29 12.35 -22.53
N LYS A 107 10.28 13.24 -21.53
CA LYS A 107 9.78 14.61 -21.67
C LYS A 107 10.61 15.41 -22.68
N ALA A 108 11.93 15.25 -22.72
CA ALA A 108 12.80 15.90 -23.69
C ALA A 108 12.56 15.39 -25.13
N GLN A 109 12.28 14.10 -25.30
CA GLN A 109 11.88 13.54 -26.60
C GLN A 109 10.51 14.06 -27.06
N LEU A 110 9.55 14.21 -26.13
CA LEU A 110 8.23 14.76 -26.43
C LEU A 110 8.23 16.28 -26.59
N ALA A 111 9.19 16.98 -25.99
CA ALA A 111 9.33 18.43 -26.09
C ALA A 111 9.63 18.81 -27.54
N GLY A 112 8.62 19.40 -28.20
CA GLY A 112 8.67 19.77 -29.62
C GLY A 112 7.96 18.79 -30.57
N LEU A 113 7.69 17.55 -30.13
CA LEU A 113 6.90 16.57 -30.89
C LEU A 113 5.42 16.53 -30.48
N CYS A 114 5.08 17.03 -29.28
CA CYS A 114 3.69 17.13 -28.88
C CYS A 114 2.95 18.12 -29.79
N ILE A 115 2.30 17.56 -30.82
CA ILE A 115 1.07 18.11 -31.38
C ILE A 115 0.19 18.35 -30.16
N ARG A 116 -0.10 19.63 -29.87
CA ARG A 116 -0.99 19.99 -28.77
C ARG A 116 -2.25 19.14 -28.92
N ASN A 117 -2.79 18.61 -27.82
CA ASN A 117 -4.10 17.97 -27.80
C ASN A 117 -5.16 19.04 -28.11
N GLU A 118 -5.20 19.47 -29.36
CA GLU A 118 -6.23 20.34 -29.88
C GLU A 118 -7.44 19.45 -30.09
N PRO A 119 -8.61 19.80 -29.51
CA PRO A 119 -9.82 19.14 -29.94
C PRO A 119 -9.93 19.35 -31.45
N GLY A 120 -10.33 18.31 -32.19
CA GLY A 120 -10.41 18.35 -33.66
C GLY A 120 -11.30 19.48 -34.23
N ASP A 121 -12.05 20.16 -33.36
CA ASP A 121 -12.90 21.30 -33.67
C ASP A 121 -12.19 22.67 -33.65
N GLY A 122 -10.89 22.75 -33.32
CA GLY A 122 -10.11 24.01 -33.34
C GLY A 122 -10.46 25.02 -32.24
N ARG A 123 -11.21 24.57 -31.24
CA ARG A 123 -11.60 25.35 -30.06
C ARG A 123 -10.58 25.19 -28.94
N ASP A 124 -10.28 26.26 -28.23
CA ASP A 124 -9.51 26.17 -27.00
C ASP A 124 -10.41 25.64 -25.87
N THR A 125 -10.02 24.53 -25.24
CA THR A 125 -10.85 23.84 -24.24
C THR A 125 -11.04 24.65 -22.96
N ILE A 126 -10.12 25.58 -22.69
CA ILE A 126 -10.14 26.43 -21.49
C ILE A 126 -10.96 27.68 -21.74
N THR A 127 -10.58 28.50 -22.72
CA THR A 127 -11.24 29.78 -22.99
C THR A 127 -12.54 29.65 -23.77
N GLN A 128 -12.80 28.47 -24.33
CA GLN A 128 -13.95 28.21 -25.20
C GLN A 128 -13.99 29.05 -26.48
N GLN A 129 -12.91 29.77 -26.79
CA GLN A 129 -12.75 30.56 -28.01
C GLN A 129 -12.19 29.72 -29.16
N TYR A 130 -12.53 30.08 -30.39
CA TYR A 130 -11.96 29.48 -31.60
C TYR A 130 -10.61 30.13 -31.91
N ARG A 131 -9.60 29.31 -32.20
CA ARG A 131 -8.24 29.83 -32.49
C ARG A 131 -8.13 30.45 -33.88
N THR A 132 -8.82 29.85 -34.85
CA THR A 132 -8.84 30.30 -36.24
C THR A 132 -10.26 30.70 -36.64
N GLU A 133 -10.37 31.65 -37.55
CA GLU A 133 -11.67 32.01 -38.13
C GLU A 133 -12.30 30.82 -38.85
N ASP A 134 -11.48 29.98 -39.50
CA ASP A 134 -11.96 28.79 -40.21
C ASP A 134 -12.61 27.78 -39.26
N ALA A 135 -12.03 27.56 -38.08
CA ALA A 135 -12.62 26.70 -37.05
C ALA A 135 -13.96 27.27 -36.56
N ARG A 136 -14.04 28.59 -36.38
CA ARG A 136 -15.30 29.26 -36.02
C ARG A 136 -16.37 29.07 -37.11
N ARG A 137 -16.04 29.35 -38.37
CA ARG A 137 -16.97 29.21 -39.51
C ARG A 137 -17.45 27.77 -39.69
N HIS A 138 -16.54 26.81 -39.54
CA HIS A 138 -16.87 25.39 -39.65
C HIS A 138 -17.79 24.94 -38.51
N TYR A 139 -17.54 25.39 -37.28
CA TYR A 139 -18.42 25.14 -36.15
C TYR A 139 -19.80 25.77 -36.37
N GLU A 140 -19.85 27.04 -36.78
CA GLU A 140 -21.10 27.75 -37.08
C GLU A 140 -21.92 27.01 -38.14
N TYR A 141 -21.28 26.57 -39.23
CA TYR A 141 -21.91 25.76 -40.27
C TYR A 141 -22.47 24.43 -39.73
N LYS A 142 -21.66 23.68 -38.97
CA LYS A 142 -22.11 22.41 -38.35
C LYS A 142 -23.29 22.63 -37.41
N HIS A 143 -23.22 23.65 -36.57
CA HIS A 143 -24.26 24.00 -35.61
C HIS A 143 -25.56 24.40 -36.32
N GLU A 144 -25.49 25.23 -37.37
CA GLU A 144 -26.65 25.60 -38.18
C GLU A 144 -27.26 24.39 -38.91
N LEU A 145 -26.41 23.50 -39.42
CA LEU A 145 -26.85 22.27 -40.10
C LEU A 145 -27.55 21.31 -39.13
N GLU A 146 -27.02 21.15 -37.93
CA GLU A 146 -27.64 20.38 -36.85
C GLU A 146 -28.97 20.98 -36.43
N LYS A 147 -29.03 22.30 -36.27
CA LYS A 147 -30.26 23.03 -35.96
C LYS A 147 -31.32 22.80 -37.03
N HIS A 148 -30.97 22.93 -38.32
CA HIS A 148 -31.86 22.60 -39.43
C HIS A 148 -32.35 21.15 -39.35
N ARG A 149 -31.44 20.17 -39.17
CA ARG A 149 -31.79 18.75 -39.07
C ARG A 149 -32.74 18.47 -37.91
N TYR A 150 -32.51 19.11 -36.76
CA TYR A 150 -33.34 18.98 -35.58
C TYR A 150 -34.77 19.46 -35.83
N PHE A 151 -34.95 20.69 -36.33
CA PHE A 151 -36.28 21.23 -36.60
C PHE A 151 -36.99 20.51 -37.75
N ALA A 152 -36.27 20.08 -38.79
CA ALA A 152 -36.83 19.24 -39.85
C ALA A 152 -37.32 17.88 -39.30
N ARG A 153 -36.59 17.28 -38.36
CA ARG A 153 -37.02 16.06 -37.67
C ARG A 153 -38.26 16.32 -36.82
N GLN A 154 -38.30 17.42 -36.06
CA GLN A 154 -39.46 17.80 -35.25
C GLN A 154 -40.71 17.99 -36.12
N GLN A 155 -40.58 18.67 -37.26
CA GLN A 155 -41.68 18.84 -38.21
C GLN A 155 -42.20 17.49 -38.70
N ARG A 156 -41.31 16.60 -39.14
CA ARG A 156 -41.69 15.25 -39.60
C ARG A 156 -42.38 14.41 -38.51
N LEU A 157 -41.85 14.46 -37.29
CA LEU A 157 -42.46 13.75 -36.15
C LEU A 157 -43.86 14.31 -35.87
N ARG A 158 -44.01 15.62 -35.92
CA ARG A 158 -45.29 16.26 -35.68
C ARG A 158 -46.34 15.92 -36.74
N GLU A 159 -45.97 15.95 -38.01
CA GLU A 159 -46.83 15.53 -39.13
C GLU A 159 -47.32 14.08 -38.96
N LYS A 160 -46.45 13.19 -38.47
CA LYS A 160 -46.80 11.79 -38.17
C LYS A 160 -47.75 11.66 -36.97
N THR A 161 -47.51 12.41 -35.90
CA THR A 161 -48.32 12.33 -34.67
C THR A 161 -49.69 12.98 -34.83
N HIS A 162 -49.80 14.04 -35.64
CA HIS A 162 -51.03 14.81 -35.81
C HIS A 162 -51.43 14.90 -37.29
N PRO A 163 -51.93 13.80 -37.89
CA PRO A 163 -52.30 13.78 -39.31
C PRO A 163 -53.42 14.76 -39.65
N HIS A 164 -54.25 15.10 -38.66
CA HIS A 164 -55.40 15.99 -38.84
C HIS A 164 -55.03 17.49 -38.83
N GLY A 165 -53.84 17.88 -38.36
CA GLY A 165 -53.38 19.28 -38.36
C GLY A 165 -53.98 20.20 -37.29
N TYR A 166 -54.94 19.72 -36.49
CA TYR A 166 -55.55 20.43 -35.37
C TYR A 166 -55.45 19.63 -34.07
N ASN A 167 -55.60 20.31 -32.94
CA ASN A 167 -55.75 19.66 -31.63
C ASN A 167 -57.15 19.05 -31.53
N ILE A 168 -57.23 17.74 -31.31
CA ILE A 168 -58.51 17.00 -31.24
C ILE A 168 -59.41 17.52 -30.10
N LEU A 169 -58.81 18.05 -29.02
CA LEU A 169 -59.55 18.52 -27.85
C LEU A 169 -60.09 19.96 -28.00
N THR A 170 -59.29 20.87 -28.57
CA THR A 170 -59.66 22.31 -28.67
C THR A 170 -60.17 22.71 -30.04
N GLY A 171 -59.90 21.92 -31.09
CA GLY A 171 -60.19 22.27 -32.48
C GLY A 171 -59.24 23.33 -33.06
N GLU A 172 -58.30 23.85 -32.26
CA GLU A 172 -57.36 24.87 -32.70
C GLU A 172 -56.30 24.30 -33.64
N ALA A 173 -55.87 25.10 -34.61
CA ALA A 173 -54.77 24.76 -35.49
C ALA A 173 -53.47 24.61 -34.68
N LEU A 174 -52.72 23.53 -34.92
CA LEU A 174 -51.48 23.31 -34.21
C LEU A 174 -50.42 24.37 -34.64
N PRO A 175 -49.62 24.91 -33.70
CA PRO A 175 -48.65 25.98 -33.99
C PRO A 175 -47.55 25.48 -34.93
N SER A 176 -47.36 26.06 -36.12
CA SER A 176 -46.37 25.58 -37.11
C SER A 176 -44.92 25.58 -36.57
N THR A 177 -44.18 24.52 -36.86
CA THR A 177 -42.75 24.44 -36.55
C THR A 177 -41.97 25.15 -37.65
N VAL A 178 -41.39 26.31 -37.34
CA VAL A 178 -40.56 27.06 -38.29
C VAL A 178 -39.19 26.38 -38.39
N VAL A 179 -38.96 25.69 -39.51
CA VAL A 179 -37.65 25.07 -39.79
C VAL A 179 -36.71 26.15 -40.35
N PRO A 180 -35.55 26.39 -39.72
CA PRO A 180 -34.58 27.34 -40.25
C PRO A 180 -34.07 26.85 -41.62
N PRO A 181 -33.64 27.74 -42.53
CA PRO A 181 -33.12 27.33 -43.83
C PRO A 181 -31.86 26.47 -43.66
N LYS A 182 -31.63 25.57 -44.63
CA LYS A 182 -30.39 24.78 -44.66
C LYS A 182 -29.21 25.73 -44.93
N PRO A 183 -28.13 25.70 -44.11
CA PRO A 183 -26.99 26.57 -44.35
C PRO A 183 -26.32 26.24 -45.69
N SER A 184 -25.83 27.28 -46.37
CA SER A 184 -25.02 27.12 -47.59
C SER A 184 -23.64 26.58 -47.23
N ILE A 185 -23.08 25.73 -48.09
CA ILE A 185 -21.73 25.18 -47.89
C ILE A 185 -20.75 26.35 -48.04
N PRO A 186 -19.87 26.63 -47.06
CA PRO A 186 -18.87 27.68 -47.22
C PRO A 186 -17.94 27.32 -48.38
N SER A 187 -17.68 28.27 -49.28
CA SER A 187 -16.75 28.10 -50.41
C SER A 187 -15.36 27.63 -49.98
N ASP A 188 -14.94 28.00 -48.77
CA ASP A 188 -13.62 27.72 -48.22
C ASP A 188 -13.47 26.27 -47.72
N THR A 189 -14.57 25.51 -47.59
CA THR A 189 -14.55 24.15 -47.02
C THR A 189 -14.17 23.06 -48.03
N GLN A 190 -13.95 23.39 -49.30
CA GLN A 190 -13.49 22.42 -50.32
C GLN A 190 -12.12 21.81 -49.98
N LEU A 191 -11.34 22.42 -49.09
CA LEU A 191 -10.04 21.91 -48.64
C LEU A 191 -10.13 20.75 -47.64
N PHE A 192 -11.26 20.54 -46.96
CA PHE A 192 -11.40 19.47 -45.94
C PHE A 192 -12.09 18.19 -46.47
N ALA A 193 -12.72 18.25 -47.65
CA ALA A 193 -13.38 17.09 -48.25
C ALA A 193 -12.41 16.11 -48.94
N VAL A 194 -11.14 16.48 -49.12
CA VAL A 194 -10.12 15.66 -49.80
C VAL A 194 -9.40 14.69 -48.84
N GLN A 195 -9.53 14.84 -47.51
CA GLN A 195 -8.74 14.05 -46.55
C GLN A 195 -9.44 12.81 -45.96
N ASN A 196 -10.69 12.51 -46.31
CA ASN A 196 -11.45 11.37 -45.75
C ASN A 196 -12.06 10.45 -46.83
N GLY A 197 -11.41 10.31 -47.99
CA GLY A 197 -11.92 9.52 -49.11
C GLY A 197 -10.84 8.91 -49.98
N ASP A 198 -10.10 7.95 -49.40
CA ASP A 198 -9.50 6.77 -50.03
C ASP A 198 -9.61 5.60 -49.04
#